data_AF-A0A946TJY4-F1
#
_entry.id   AF-A0A946TJY4-F1
#
_cell.length_a   1.000
_cell.length_b   1.000
_cell.length_c   1.000
_cell.angle_alpha   90.00
_cell.angle_beta   90.00
_cell.angle_gamma   90.00
#
_symmetry.space_group_name_H-M   'P 1'
#
loop_
_entity.id
_entity.type
_entity.pdbx_description
1 polymer ?
#
loop_
_entity_poly.entity_id
_entity_poly.type
_entity_poly.pdbx_seq_one_letter_code
_entity_poly.pdbx_strand_id
1 'polypeptide(L)' 'MNKNAIKSLISNSRILTDAERAYWSASLSKMTSTQMIKLEGILQRAESIPWTAQVQKYFSIIASAAEKLT' A
#
# COMPACT_ATOMS: atom_id res chain seq x y z
N MET A 1 18.46 0.48 5.51
CA MET A 1 17.02 0.20 5.33
C MET A 1 16.81 -1.24 4.90
N ASN A 2 15.85 -1.94 5.51
CA ASN A 2 15.58 -3.34 5.19
C ASN A 2 14.53 -3.44 4.06
N LYS A 3 14.99 -3.58 2.81
CA LYS A 3 14.10 -3.72 1.64
C LYS A 3 13.15 -4.93 1.77
N ASN A 4 13.52 -5.95 2.53
CA ASN A 4 12.65 -7.12 2.75
C ASN A 4 11.47 -6.78 3.65
N ALA A 5 11.65 -5.90 4.65
CA ALA A 5 10.55 -5.44 5.50
C ALA A 5 9.50 -4.67 4.67
N ILE A 6 9.95 -3.77 3.79
CA ILE A 6 9.04 -3.01 2.92
C ILE A 6 8.33 -3.93 1.92
N LYS A 7 9.01 -4.94 1.36
CA LYS A 7 8.36 -5.94 0.50
C LYS A 7 7.24 -6.68 1.23
N SER A 8 7.49 -7.11 2.48
CA SER A 8 6.44 -7.74 3.30
C SER A 8 5.27 -6.80 3.56
N LEU A 9 5.56 -5.53 3.90
CA LEU A 9 4.54 -4.50 4.10
C LEU A 9 3.71 -4.24 2.83
N ILE A 10 4.33 -4.19 1.65
CA ILE A 10 3.62 -4.06 0.37
C ILE A 10 2.73 -5.29 0.13
N SER A 11 3.28 -6.49 0.29
CA SER A 11 2.56 -7.75 0.05
C SER A 11 1.33 -7.88 0.96
N ASN A 12 1.44 -7.44 2.21
CA ASN A 12 0.37 -7.54 3.20
C ASN A 12 -0.55 -6.32 3.23
N SER A 13 -0.27 -5.30 2.43
CA SER A 13 -1.01 -4.05 2.46
C SER A 13 -2.45 -4.24 1.97
N ARG A 14 -3.39 -3.84 2.82
CA ARG A 14 -4.84 -3.85 2.54
C ARG A 14 -5.33 -2.58 1.83
N ILE A 15 -4.49 -1.55 1.75
CA ILE A 15 -4.79 -0.30 1.02
C ILE A 15 -4.33 -0.34 -0.44
N LEU A 16 -3.58 -1.38 -0.84
CA LEU A 16 -3.07 -1.55 -2.20
C LEU A 16 -3.87 -2.62 -2.93
N THR A 17 -4.13 -2.38 -4.21
CA THR A 17 -4.57 -3.39 -5.18
C THR A 17 -3.41 -4.30 -5.60
N ASP A 18 -3.69 -5.39 -6.30
CA ASP A 18 -2.65 -6.27 -6.85
C ASP A 18 -1.73 -5.56 -7.84
N ALA A 19 -2.28 -4.70 -8.69
CA ALA A 19 -1.51 -3.91 -9.65
C ALA A 19 -0.56 -2.95 -8.94
N GLU A 20 -1.03 -2.28 -7.88
CA GLU A 20 -0.19 -1.38 -7.08
C GLU A 20 0.89 -2.16 -6.31
N ARG A 21 0.56 -3.34 -5.74
CA ARG A 21 1.55 -4.20 -5.08
C ARG A 21 2.68 -4.56 -6.03
N ALA A 22 2.37 -4.94 -7.27
CA ALA A 22 3.36 -5.25 -8.30
C ALA A 22 4.21 -4.02 -8.67
N TYR A 23 3.55 -2.89 -8.94
CA TYR A 23 4.21 -1.62 -9.28
C TYR A 23 5.18 -1.17 -8.18
N TRP A 24 4.74 -1.13 -6.93
CA TRP A 24 5.57 -0.69 -5.82
C TRP A 24 6.73 -1.65 -5.56
N SER A 25 6.49 -2.96 -5.65
CA SER A 25 7.54 -3.99 -5.49
C SER A 25 8.64 -3.86 -6.53
N ALA A 26 8.29 -3.60 -7.79
CA ALA A 26 9.26 -3.37 -8.87
C ALA A 26 10.02 -2.04 -8.68
N SER A 27 9.32 -1.02 -8.19
CA SER A 27 9.86 0.33 -8.02
C SER A 27 10.85 0.45 -6.85
N LEU A 28 10.81 -0.45 -5.86
CA LEU A 28 11.72 -0.43 -4.69
C LEU A 28 13.22 -0.36 -5.05
N SER A 29 13.61 -0.96 -6.17
CA SER A 29 15.00 -0.94 -6.64
C SER A 29 15.48 0.44 -7.05
N LYS A 30 14.55 1.32 -7.47
CA LYS A 30 14.80 2.65 -8.02
C LYS A 30 14.53 3.78 -7.02
N MET A 31 14.04 3.46 -5.82
CA MET A 31 13.71 4.45 -4.81
C MET A 31 14.94 4.94 -4.04
N THR A 32 14.95 6.23 -3.75
CA THR A 32 15.87 6.85 -2.78
C THR A 32 15.52 6.44 -1.35
N SER A 33 16.47 6.59 -0.42
CA SER A 33 16.24 6.33 1.01
C SER A 33 15.05 7.10 1.57
N THR A 34 14.91 8.39 1.22
CA THR A 34 13.80 9.23 1.67
C THR A 34 12.44 8.71 1.17
N GLN A 35 12.37 8.27 -0.09
CA GLN A 35 11.14 7.70 -0.65
C GLN A 35 10.78 6.37 0.03
N MET A 36 11.78 5.52 0.26
CA MET A 36 11.55 4.26 0.95
C MET A 36 11.05 4.48 2.39
N ILE A 37 11.61 5.46 3.13
CA ILE A 37 11.16 5.79 4.50
C ILE A 37 9.71 6.27 4.50
N LYS A 38 9.35 7.13 3.55
CA LYS A 38 7.97 7.60 3.40
C LYS A 38 7.02 6.46 3.09
N LEU A 39 7.38 5.57 2.17
CA LEU A 39 6.57 4.40 1.81
C LEU A 39 6.39 3.46 3.01
N GLU A 40 7.47 3.13 3.70
CA GLU A 40 7.43 2.31 4.92
C GLU A 40 6.49 2.92 5.97
N GLY A 41 6.60 4.22 6.23
CA GLY A 41 5.73 4.90 7.20
C GLY A 41 4.25 4.95 6.79
N ILE A 42 3.94 5.01 5.50
CA ILE A 42 2.55 4.90 5.01
C ILE A 42 2.02 3.49 5.26
N LEU A 43 2.80 2.47 4.89
CA LEU A 43 2.38 1.07 5.01
C LEU A 43 2.23 0.61 6.47
N GLN A 44 3.13 1.03 7.36
CA GLN A 44 3.02 0.76 8.80
C GLN A 44 1.77 1.40 9.42
N ARG A 45 1.43 2.62 9.00
CA ARG A 45 0.18 3.27 9.43
C ARG A 45 -1.04 2.52 8.91
N ALA A 46 -0.99 2.03 7.67
CA ALA A 46 -2.07 1.25 7.08
C ALA A 46 -2.28 -0.10 7.80
N GLU A 47 -1.20 -0.74 8.25
CA GLU A 47 -1.25 -1.96 9.06
C GLU A 47 -1.94 -1.73 10.41
N SER A 48 -1.71 -0.54 11.01
CA SER A 48 -2.32 -0.13 12.27
C SER A 48 -3.83 0.20 12.16
N ILE A 49 -4.41 0.26 10.95
CA ILE A 49 -5.84 0.56 10.79
C ILE A 49 -6.67 -0.63 11.31
N PRO A 50 -7.66 -0.42 12.19
CA PRO A 50 -8.61 -1.46 12.56
C PRO A 50 -9.55 -1.70 11.37
N TRP A 51 -9.31 -2.78 10.63
CA TRP A 51 -10.04 -3.17 9.42
C TRP A 51 -11.44 -3.72 9.70
N THR A 52 -12.28 -2.90 10.32
CA THR A 52 -13.69 -3.21 10.56
C THR A 52 -14.47 -3.25 9.23
N ALA A 53 -15.66 -3.85 9.25
CA ALA A 53 -16.54 -3.92 8.07
C ALA A 53 -16.84 -2.52 7.48
N GLN A 54 -16.94 -1.49 8.33
CA GLN A 54 -17.16 -0.12 7.88
C GLN A 54 -15.95 0.43 7.12
N VAL A 55 -14.73 0.24 7.65
CA VAL A 55 -13.49 0.65 6.98
C VAL A 55 -13.35 -0.06 5.63
N GLN A 56 -13.58 -1.37 5.61
CA GLN A 56 -13.54 -2.15 4.37
C GLN A 56 -14.55 -1.61 3.34
N LYS A 57 -15.79 -1.31 3.75
CA LYS A 57 -16.81 -0.73 2.88
C LYS A 57 -16.38 0.63 2.31
N TYR A 58 -15.77 1.50 3.11
CA TYR A 58 -15.25 2.78 2.61
C TYR A 58 -14.18 2.58 1.54
N PHE A 59 -13.21 1.68 1.78
CA PHE A 59 -12.17 1.38 0.79
C PHE A 59 -12.73 0.76 -0.48
N SER A 60 -13.75 -0.11 -0.39
CA SER A 60 -14.43 -0.67 -1.57
C SER A 60 -15.12 0.41 -2.40
N ILE A 61 -15.76 1.41 -1.77
CA ILE A 61 -16.40 2.54 -2.48
C ILE A 61 -15.34 3.38 -3.19
N ILE A 62 -14.22 3.68 -2.52
CA ILE A 62 -13.12 4.46 -3.09
C ILE A 62 -12.50 3.72 -4.28
N ALA A 63 -12.22 2.41 -4.13
CA ALA A 63 -11.67 1.59 -5.21
C ALA A 63 -12.62 1.55 -6.43
N SER A 64 -13.92 1.34 -6.19
CA SER A 64 -14.93 1.33 -7.26
C SER A 64 -15.08 2.69 -7.94
N ALA A 65 -14.84 3.80 -7.23
CA ALA A 65 -14.86 5.13 -7.81
C ALA A 65 -13.61 5.39 -8.66
N ALA A 66 -12.45 4.91 -8.25
CA ALA A 66 -11.21 5.02 -9.02
C ALA A 66 -11.29 4.25 -10.36
N GLU A 67 -11.85 3.03 -10.36
CA GLU A 67 -12.06 2.24 -11.58
C GLU A 67 -12.98 2.92 -12.61
N LYS A 68 -13.93 3.76 -12.16
CA LYS A 68 -14.83 4.49 -13.06
C LYS A 68 -14.18 5.72 -13.71
N LEU A 69 -13.03 6.16 -13.22
CA LEU A 69 -12.30 7.34 -13.69
C LEU A 69 -11.13 6.99 -14.62
N THR A 70 -10.86 5.69 -14.83
CA THR A 70 -9.81 5.14 -15.69
C THR A 70 -10.42 4.37 -16.84
#